data_AF-A0AAW2HC04-F1
#
_entry.id   AF-A0AAW2HC04-F1
#
_cell.length_a   1.000
_cell.length_b   1.000
_cell.length_c   1.000
_cell.angle_alpha   90.00
_cell.angle_beta   90.00
_cell.angle_gamma   90.00
#
_symmetry.space_group_name_H-M   'P 1'
#
loop_
_entity.id
_entity.type
_entity.pdbx_description
1 polymer ?
#
loop_
_entity_poly.entity_id
_entity_poly.type
_entity_poly.pdbx_seq_one_letter_code
_entity_poly.pdbx_strand_id
1 'polypeptide(L)'
;MSIKLRMLNDISKLPQKAGPMLSKFWYYARVELTPPKFTDIVEIKNGFFRLREGYKTGSWKDITVKQAWLNILVAAEVGSWFYIGECIGKGSLIGYHV
;
A
#
# COMPACT_ATOMS: atom_id res chain seq x y z
N MET A 1 -31.68 -14.78 28.75
CA MET A 1 -32.28 -14.10 27.58
C MET A 1 -31.70 -12.70 27.31
N SER A 2 -31.37 -11.90 28.33
CA SER A 2 -30.88 -10.51 28.17
C SER A 2 -29.50 -10.37 27.49
N ILE A 3 -28.55 -11.29 27.73
CA ILE A 3 -27.18 -11.20 27.19
C ILE A 3 -27.13 -11.39 25.66
N LYS A 4 -27.92 -12.33 25.12
CA LYS A 4 -27.98 -12.62 23.68
C LYS A 4 -28.57 -11.45 22.90
N LEU A 5 -29.60 -10.79 23.47
CA LEU A 5 -30.19 -9.57 22.91
C LEU A 5 -29.21 -8.40 22.88
N ARG A 6 -28.37 -8.26 23.92
CA ARG A 6 -27.35 -7.21 23.97
C ARG A 6 -26.25 -7.41 22.92
N MET A 7 -25.73 -8.63 22.79
CA MET A 7 -24.75 -8.94 21.73
C MET A 7 -25.31 -8.73 20.32
N LEU A 8 -26.56 -9.14 20.05
CA LEU A 8 -27.19 -8.90 18.75
C LEU A 8 -27.33 -7.41 18.43
N ASN A 9 -27.60 -6.59 19.44
CA ASN A 9 -27.67 -5.13 19.29
C ASN A 9 -26.30 -4.46 19.14
N ASP A 10 -25.23 -5.08 19.64
CA ASP A 10 -23.86 -4.60 19.40
C ASP A 10 -23.38 -5.00 18.00
N ILE A 11 -23.73 -6.19 17.52
CA ILE A 11 -23.45 -6.65 16.15
C ILE A 11 -24.19 -5.79 15.11
N SER A 12 -25.43 -5.37 15.37
CA SER A 12 -26.19 -4.49 14.48
C SER A 12 -25.62 -3.06 14.38
N LYS A 13 -24.79 -2.65 15.34
CA LYS A 13 -24.07 -1.36 15.33
C LYS A 13 -22.73 -1.43 14.60
N LEU A 14 -22.17 -2.63 14.39
CA LEU A 14 -20.93 -2.81 13.62
C LEU A 14 -21.03 -2.31 12.17
N PRO A 15 -22.06 -2.64 11.37
CA PRO A 15 -22.15 -2.15 9.99
C PRO A 15 -22.33 -0.62 9.92
N GLN A 16 -22.99 -0.03 10.92
CA GLN A 16 -23.16 1.42 11.01
C GLN A 16 -21.84 2.15 11.30
N LYS A 17 -20.90 1.51 12.02
CA LYS A 17 -19.56 2.05 12.29
C LYS A 17 -18.56 1.73 11.18
N ALA A 18 -18.58 0.50 10.65
CA ALA A 18 -17.64 0.03 9.65
C ALA A 18 -17.95 0.56 8.24
N GLY A 19 -19.23 0.74 7.90
CA GLY A 19 -19.67 1.26 6.60
C GLY A 19 -18.99 2.58 6.19
N PRO A 20 -19.04 3.65 7.01
CA PRO A 20 -18.41 4.92 6.64
C PRO A 20 -16.88 4.84 6.58
N MET A 21 -16.23 4.00 7.39
CA MET A 21 -14.78 3.79 7.34
C MET A 21 -14.36 3.07 6.06
N LEU A 22 -15.08 2.02 5.68
CA LEU A 22 -14.81 1.26 4.46
C LEU A 22 -15.09 2.11 3.22
N SER A 23 -16.14 2.94 3.23
CA SER A 23 -16.44 3.86 2.14
C SER A 23 -15.32 4.89 1.93
N LYS A 24 -14.79 5.48 3.02
CA LYS A 24 -13.63 6.36 2.94
C LYS A 24 -12.39 5.64 2.43
N PHE A 25 -12.10 4.44 2.95
CA PHE A 25 -11.00 3.61 2.46
C PHE A 25 -11.12 3.33 0.97
N TRP A 26 -12.31 2.94 0.51
CA TRP A 26 -12.59 2.64 -0.89
C TRP A 26 -12.43 3.87 -1.80
N TYR A 27 -12.83 5.06 -1.32
CA TYR A 27 -12.66 6.32 -2.04
C TYR A 27 -11.18 6.62 -2.30
N TYR A 28 -10.32 6.56 -1.27
CA TYR A 28 -8.88 6.81 -1.42
C TYR A 28 -8.16 5.69 -2.18
N ALA A 29 -8.50 4.43 -1.89
CA ALA A 29 -7.94 3.27 -2.58
C ALA A 29 -8.17 3.35 -4.10
N ARG A 30 -9.34 3.83 -4.55
CA ARG A 30 -9.59 4.03 -5.99
C ARG A 30 -8.73 5.10 -6.64
N VAL A 31 -8.29 6.12 -5.91
CA VAL A 31 -7.48 7.18 -6.51
C VAL A 31 -6.00 6.81 -6.49
N GLU A 32 -5.54 6.15 -5.43
CA GLU A 32 -4.11 5.90 -5.20
C GLU A 32 -3.65 4.52 -5.67
N LEU A 33 -4.52 3.51 -5.69
CA LEU A 33 -4.17 2.14 -6.07
C LEU A 33 -4.67 1.75 -7.47
N THR A 34 -5.21 2.70 -8.24
CA THR A 34 -5.61 2.41 -9.63
C THR A 34 -4.35 2.19 -10.46
N PRO A 35 -4.30 1.11 -11.27
CA PRO A 35 -3.16 0.85 -12.13
C PRO A 35 -2.91 2.06 -13.05
N PRO A 36 -1.65 2.50 -13.19
CA PRO A 36 -1.31 3.68 -13.97
C PRO A 36 -1.79 3.55 -15.41
N LYS A 37 -2.17 4.67 -16.04
CA LYS A 37 -2.53 4.65 -17.46
C LYS A 37 -1.28 4.43 -18.29
N PHE A 38 -1.44 3.86 -19.48
CA PHE A 38 -0.32 3.61 -20.38
C PHE A 38 0.49 4.88 -20.74
N THR A 39 -0.12 6.05 -20.63
CA THR A 39 0.52 7.36 -20.81
C THR A 39 1.56 7.67 -19.72
N ASP A 40 1.32 7.23 -18.49
CA ASP A 40 2.18 7.53 -17.32
C ASP A 40 3.47 6.70 -17.34
N ILE A 41 3.51 5.63 -18.14
CA ILE A 41 4.67 4.74 -18.28
C ILE A 41 5.91 5.49 -18.78
N VAL A 42 5.72 6.48 -19.65
CA VAL A 42 6.84 7.28 -20.18
C VAL A 42 7.45 8.16 -19.08
N GLU A 43 6.62 8.77 -18.26
CA GLU A 43 7.08 9.59 -17.13
C GLU A 43 7.79 8.74 -16.06
N ILE A 44 7.26 7.55 -15.77
CA ILE A 44 7.89 6.60 -14.85
C ILE A 44 9.29 6.22 -15.35
N LYS A 45 9.44 5.87 -16.64
CA LYS A 45 10.75 5.56 -17.24
C LYS A 45 11.73 6.72 -17.11
N ASN A 46 11.28 7.94 -17.40
CA ASN A 46 12.10 9.14 -17.25
C ASN A 46 12.52 9.38 -15.79
N GLY A 47 11.65 9.12 -14.83
CA GLY A 47 11.97 9.13 -13.41
C GLY A 47 13.08 8.13 -13.03
N PHE A 48 12.98 6.89 -13.52
CA PHE A 48 14.03 5.88 -13.33
C PHE A 48 15.37 6.28 -13.94
N PHE A 49 15.38 6.89 -15.13
CA PHE A 49 16.62 7.39 -15.74
C PHE A 49 17.28 8.49 -14.90
N ARG A 50 16.50 9.46 -14.40
CA ARG A 50 17.00 10.52 -13.51
C ARG A 50 17.59 9.97 -12.21
N LEU A 51 16.95 8.96 -11.61
CA LEU A 51 17.48 8.27 -10.43
C LEU A 51 18.82 7.59 -10.74
N ARG A 52 18.93 6.93 -11.89
CA ARG A 52 20.18 6.29 -12.34
C ARG A 52 21.29 7.30 -12.57
N GLU A 53 20.98 8.43 -13.19
CA GLU A 53 21.94 9.52 -13.39
C GLU A 53 22.38 10.13 -12.07
N GLY A 54 21.45 10.43 -11.16
CA GLY A 54 21.74 10.95 -9.82
C GLY A 54 22.63 10.01 -8.98
N TYR A 55 22.49 8.70 -9.16
CA TYR A 55 23.39 7.72 -8.56
C TYR A 55 24.81 7.80 -9.16
N LYS A 56 24.93 7.90 -10.49
CA LYS A 56 26.22 8.03 -11.18
C LYS A 56 26.94 9.34 -10.84
N THR A 57 26.21 10.45 -10.70
CA THR A 57 26.79 11.77 -10.45
C THR A 57 27.17 12.02 -8.98
N GLY A 58 26.80 11.13 -8.06
CA GLY A 58 27.14 11.30 -6.63
C GLY A 58 26.14 12.13 -5.83
N SER A 59 25.08 12.66 -6.44
CA SER A 59 24.09 13.58 -5.82
C SER A 59 23.27 12.97 -4.66
N TRP A 60 23.38 11.66 -4.46
CA TRP A 60 22.83 10.91 -3.34
C TRP A 60 23.55 11.17 -2.02
N LYS A 61 24.74 11.81 -2.05
CA LYS A 61 25.48 12.22 -0.84
C LYS A 61 25.00 13.54 -0.25
N ASP A 62 24.33 14.38 -1.05
CA ASP A 62 23.84 15.71 -0.65
C ASP A 62 22.41 15.69 -0.07
N ILE A 63 21.81 14.51 0.10
CA ILE A 63 20.44 14.38 0.61
C ILE A 63 20.41 14.49 2.15
N THR A 64 19.38 15.16 2.67
CA THR A 64 19.16 15.23 4.11
C THR A 64 18.67 13.88 4.66
N VAL A 65 19.00 13.57 5.92
CA VAL A 65 18.59 12.31 6.59
C VAL A 65 17.07 12.12 6.56
N LYS A 66 16.30 13.20 6.73
CA LYS A 66 14.84 13.17 6.63
C LYS A 66 14.36 12.69 5.26
N GLN A 67 14.98 13.18 4.20
CA GLN A 67 14.63 12.81 2.82
C GLN A 67 15.04 11.36 2.52
N ALA A 68 16.25 10.96 2.95
CA ALA A 68 16.70 9.58 2.82
C ALA A 68 15.74 8.61 3.53
N TRP A 69 15.30 8.96 4.74
CA TRP A 69 14.37 8.14 5.51
C TRP A 69 13.01 7.96 4.82
N LEU A 70 12.44 9.05 4.28
CA LEU A 70 11.19 8.97 3.51
C LEU A 70 11.33 8.08 2.28
N ASN A 71 12.43 8.22 1.52
CA ASN A 71 12.68 7.39 0.34
C ASN A 71 12.83 5.90 0.71
N ILE A 72 13.45 5.59 1.85
CA ILE A 72 13.57 4.22 2.36
C ILE A 72 12.20 3.65 2.73
N LEU A 73 11.34 4.43 3.40
CA LEU A 73 9.99 3.98 3.76
C LEU A 73 9.15 3.65 2.53
N VAL A 74 9.19 4.51 1.50
CA VAL A 74 8.51 4.24 0.22
C VAL A 74 9.10 3.01 -0.47
N ALA A 75 10.43 2.84 -0.47
CA ALA A 75 11.05 1.64 -1.03
C ALA A 75 10.64 0.36 -0.30
N ALA A 76 10.52 0.41 1.04
CA ALA A 76 10.03 -0.70 1.86
C ALA A 76 8.56 -1.03 1.58
N GLU A 77 7.73 -0.01 1.36
CA GLU A 77 6.33 -0.20 0.98
C GLU A 77 6.21 -0.92 -0.37
N VAL A 78 6.94 -0.46 -1.40
CA VAL A 78 6.95 -1.12 -2.72
C VAL A 78 7.47 -2.56 -2.63
N GLY A 79 8.48 -2.83 -1.80
CA GLY A 79 8.95 -4.19 -1.53
C GLY A 79 7.89 -5.06 -0.83
N SER A 80 7.09 -4.48 0.06
CA SER A 80 6.01 -5.19 0.76
C SER A 80 4.89 -5.60 -0.20
N TRP A 81 4.59 -4.79 -1.22
CA TRP A 81 3.64 -5.16 -2.29
C TRP A 81 4.06 -6.42 -3.06
N PHE A 82 5.36 -6.67 -3.22
CA PHE A 82 5.85 -7.90 -3.82
C PHE A 82 5.52 -9.13 -2.97
N TYR A 83 5.73 -9.06 -1.65
CA TYR A 83 5.37 -10.14 -0.72
C TYR A 83 3.86 -10.38 -0.65
N ILE A 84 3.04 -9.32 -0.72
CA ILE A 84 1.58 -9.46 -0.80
C ILE A 84 1.21 -10.22 -2.09
N GLY A 85 1.85 -9.90 -3.22
CA GLY A 85 1.70 -10.63 -4.47
C GLY A 85 2.10 -12.10 -4.35
N GLU A 86 3.19 -12.40 -3.65
CA GLU A 86 3.62 -13.77 -3.35
C GLU A 86 2.57 -14.51 -2.51
N CYS A 87 2.02 -13.90 -1.45
CA CYS A 87 0.95 -14.47 -0.65
C CYS A 87 -0.32 -14.75 -1.47
N ILE A 88 -0.69 -13.86 -2.39
CA ILE A 88 -1.81 -14.07 -3.33
C ILE A 88 -1.50 -15.23 -4.29
N GLY A 89 -0.28 -15.29 -4.83
CA GLY A 89 0.15 -16.33 -5.77
C GLY A 89 0.25 -17.73 -5.15
N LYS A 90 0.60 -17.82 -3.85
CA LYS A 90 0.60 -19.08 -3.09
C LYS A 90 -0.78 -19.49 -2.58
N GLY A 91 -1.70 -18.53 -2.46
CA GLY A 91 -3.03 -18.76 -1.86
C GLY A 91 -3.00 -19.06 -0.36
N SER A 92 -1.88 -18.81 0.32
CA SER A 92 -1.72 -19.01 1.76
C SER A 92 -0.99 -17.83 2.39
N LEU A 93 -1.47 -17.37 3.54
CA LEU A 93 -0.82 -16.36 4.37
C LEU A 93 0.36 -16.93 5.18
N ILE A 94 0.43 -18.26 5.35
CA ILE A 94 1.44 -18.94 6.16
C ILE A 94 1.99 -20.12 5.35
N GLY A 95 3.20 -19.94 4.81
CA GLY A 95 3.96 -21.00 4.12
C GLY A 95 3.26 -21.57 2.86
N TYR A 96 3.98 -22.43 2.15
CA TYR A 96 3.32 -23.34 1.20
C TYR A 96 2.65 -24.45 2.02
N HIS A 97 1.40 -24.77 1.71
CA HIS A 97 0.80 -26.03 2.13
C HIS A 97 1.58 -27.16 1.43
N VAL A 98 2.54 -27.75 2.15
CA VAL A 98 3.19 -29.01 1.78
C VAL A 98 2.38 -30.20 2.29
#